data_AF-A0A3D2U3J2-F1
#
_entry.id   AF-A0A3D2U3J2-F1
#
_cell.length_a   1.000
_cell.length_b   1.000
_cell.length_c   1.000
_cell.angle_alpha   90.00
_cell.angle_beta   90.00
_cell.angle_gamma   90.00
#
_symmetry.space_group_name_H-M   'P 1'
#
loop_
_entity.id
_entity.type
_entity.pdbx_description
1 polymer ?
#
loop_
_entity_poly.entity_id
_entity_poly.type
_entity_poly.pdbx_seq_one_letter_code
_entity_poly.pdbx_strand_id
1 'polypeptide(L)'
;LWRVCEQCCDGPVVLVGTGLGSAVGLSALAEHDNRIAAAVLQGPLVETRLTAPERCLTRIGSHLPGRLSHLPGFRSLMVHNHQPWFPPFDQSRLAFAVDNTGNLPLRIAARRARRLDQLDLADCLDRLASSDHPCPPILLIVPESLQNESLPSRSTAVQEILSHVSTASVESLAGCGPLGCLTHPHRLAKLVRTFLHESDSNRLPPMASPGS
;
A
#
# COMPACT_ATOMS: atom_id res chain seq x y z
N LEU A 1 -10.19 7.71 8.29
CA LEU A 1 -10.53 6.27 8.33
C LEU A 1 -11.62 6.01 9.35
N TRP A 2 -11.39 6.38 10.62
CA TRP A 2 -12.26 6.00 11.74
C TRP A 2 -13.71 6.43 11.66
N ARG A 3 -13.99 7.66 11.20
CA ARG A 3 -15.38 8.11 10.99
C ARG A 3 -16.19 7.21 10.04
N VAL A 4 -15.54 6.55 9.08
CA VAL A 4 -16.21 5.61 8.17
C VAL A 4 -16.39 4.25 8.85
N CYS A 5 -15.39 3.77 9.58
CA CYS A 5 -15.49 2.52 10.34
C CYS A 5 -16.59 2.60 11.40
N GLU A 6 -16.70 3.72 12.12
CA GLU A 6 -17.76 3.95 13.13
C GLU A 6 -19.18 3.96 12.54
N GLN A 7 -19.31 4.25 11.24
CA GLN A 7 -20.61 4.26 10.57
C GLN A 7 -20.99 2.89 9.97
N CYS A 8 -20.00 2.04 9.71
CA CYS A 8 -20.18 0.85 8.86
C CYS A 8 -19.75 -0.47 9.51
N CYS A 9 -19.12 -0.44 10.69
CA CYS A 9 -18.49 -1.61 11.30
C CYS A 9 -18.67 -1.62 12.82
N ASP A 10 -19.25 -2.69 13.35
CA ASP A 10 -19.43 -2.90 14.81
C ASP A 10 -18.30 -3.72 15.45
N GLY A 11 -17.25 -4.08 14.69
CA GLY A 11 -16.19 -4.98 15.14
C GLY A 11 -14.81 -4.68 14.55
N PRO A 12 -13.79 -5.48 14.89
CA PRO A 12 -12.44 -5.26 14.43
C PRO A 12 -12.35 -5.42 12.91
N VAL A 13 -11.63 -4.52 12.25
CA VAL A 13 -11.54 -4.46 10.78
C VAL A 13 -10.20 -4.98 10.28
N VAL A 14 -10.21 -5.59 9.10
CA VAL A 14 -8.99 -5.91 8.34
C VAL A 14 -8.71 -4.77 7.38
N LEU A 15 -7.52 -4.19 7.48
CA LEU A 15 -7.09 -3.09 6.63
C LEU A 15 -6.37 -3.63 5.40
N VAL A 16 -6.75 -3.17 4.21
CA VAL A 16 -6.01 -3.43 2.96
C VAL A 16 -5.67 -2.09 2.32
N GLY A 17 -4.38 -1.79 2.19
CA GLY A 17 -3.89 -0.53 1.65
C GLY A 17 -2.91 -0.76 0.51
N THR A 18 -3.06 -0.02 -0.58
CA THR A 18 -2.16 -0.07 -1.75
C THR A 18 -1.55 1.32 -2.00
N GLY A 19 -0.23 1.43 -2.14
CA GLY A 19 0.46 2.70 -2.41
C GLY A 19 0.13 3.76 -1.35
N LEU A 20 -0.47 4.91 -1.70
CA LEU A 20 -0.89 5.89 -0.68
C LEU A 20 -1.84 5.28 0.38
N GLY A 21 -2.65 4.29 0.00
CA GLY A 21 -3.51 3.58 0.95
C GLY A 21 -2.72 2.82 2.02
N SER A 22 -1.50 2.34 1.71
CA SER A 22 -0.67 1.67 2.71
C SER A 22 -0.13 2.66 3.74
N ALA A 23 0.24 3.87 3.33
CA ALA A 23 0.65 4.95 4.25
C ALA A 23 -0.50 5.35 5.20
N VAL A 24 -1.71 5.50 4.66
CA VAL A 24 -2.91 5.76 5.48
C VAL A 24 -3.17 4.59 6.45
N GLY A 25 -2.95 3.36 5.99
CA GLY A 25 -3.07 2.17 6.82
C GLY A 25 -2.07 2.14 7.97
N LEU A 26 -0.81 2.44 7.69
CA LEU A 26 0.25 2.50 8.70
C LEU A 26 0.00 3.61 9.73
N SER A 27 -0.42 4.80 9.27
CA SER A 27 -0.82 5.88 10.17
C SER A 27 -2.03 5.50 11.03
N ALA A 28 -3.00 4.77 10.49
CA ALA A 28 -4.16 4.29 11.26
C ALA A 28 -3.76 3.24 12.29
N LEU A 29 -2.82 2.35 11.96
CA LEU A 29 -2.23 1.45 12.95
C LEU A 29 -1.61 2.27 14.08
N ALA A 30 -0.82 3.31 13.81
CA ALA A 30 -0.22 4.12 14.89
C ALA A 30 -1.22 4.85 15.81
N GLU A 31 -2.47 5.05 15.38
CA GLU A 31 -3.56 5.65 16.18
C GLU A 31 -4.32 4.60 17.05
N HIS A 32 -3.77 3.40 17.21
CA HIS A 32 -4.42 2.19 17.75
C HIS A 32 -5.40 2.37 18.93
N ASP A 33 -6.63 1.87 18.71
CA ASP A 33 -7.68 1.62 19.72
C ASP A 33 -8.16 0.14 19.66
N ASN A 34 -7.25 -0.81 19.36
CA ASN A 34 -7.54 -2.24 19.14
C ASN A 34 -8.60 -2.57 18.07
N ARG A 35 -9.00 -1.60 17.24
CA ARG A 35 -10.02 -1.77 16.20
C ARG A 35 -9.53 -2.47 14.93
N ILE A 36 -8.22 -2.63 14.74
CA ILE A 36 -7.66 -3.30 13.56
C ILE A 36 -7.26 -4.72 13.93
N ALA A 37 -7.88 -5.70 13.28
CA ALA A 37 -7.52 -7.10 13.43
C ALA A 37 -6.22 -7.41 12.70
N ALA A 38 -6.08 -7.02 11.44
CA ALA A 38 -4.88 -7.30 10.66
C ALA A 38 -4.72 -6.23 9.58
N ALA A 39 -3.50 -6.05 9.08
CA ALA A 39 -3.23 -5.13 7.99
C ALA A 39 -2.47 -5.79 6.85
N VAL A 40 -2.89 -5.53 5.62
CA VAL A 40 -2.21 -5.93 4.39
C VAL A 40 -1.83 -4.67 3.63
N LEU A 41 -0.54 -4.41 3.48
CA LEU A 41 0.01 -3.20 2.91
C LEU A 41 0.82 -3.53 1.65
N GLN A 42 0.29 -3.20 0.47
CA GLN A 42 0.96 -3.42 -0.81
C GLN A 42 1.71 -2.17 -1.28
N GLY A 43 3.01 -2.32 -1.53
CA GLY A 43 3.90 -1.22 -1.87
C GLY A 43 4.00 -0.21 -0.73
N PRO A 44 4.48 -0.62 0.47
CA PRO A 44 4.51 0.23 1.64
C PRO A 44 5.31 1.51 1.39
N LEU A 45 4.84 2.61 1.99
CA LEU A 45 5.45 3.94 1.93
C LEU A 45 5.60 4.44 3.36
N VAL A 46 6.79 4.93 3.70
CA VAL A 46 7.09 5.53 5.01
C VAL A 46 7.43 7.00 4.82
N GLU A 47 8.43 7.29 3.98
CA GLU A 47 8.76 8.64 3.55
C GLU A 47 8.66 8.77 2.02
N THR A 48 8.09 9.88 1.54
CA THR A 48 8.18 10.22 0.12
C THR A 48 8.46 11.70 -0.05
N ARG A 49 9.37 12.03 -0.98
CA ARG A 49 9.70 13.40 -1.39
C ARG A 49 9.62 13.49 -2.90
N LEU A 50 8.92 14.50 -3.40
CA LEU A 50 8.96 14.88 -4.80
C LEU A 50 10.20 15.74 -5.06
N THR A 51 10.71 15.67 -6.28
CA THR A 51 11.75 16.57 -6.79
C THR A 51 11.19 18.00 -6.97
N ALA A 52 12.07 19.00 -7.01
CA ALA A 52 11.66 20.40 -7.24
C ALA A 52 10.75 20.59 -8.48
N PRO A 53 11.03 20.01 -9.67
CA PRO A 53 10.11 20.12 -10.80
C PRO A 53 8.76 19.45 -10.54
N GLU A 54 8.72 18.28 -9.91
CA GLU A 54 7.47 17.59 -9.56
C GLU A 54 6.63 18.41 -8.57
N ARG A 55 7.26 19.07 -7.60
CA ARG A 55 6.56 20.00 -6.68
C ARG A 55 5.93 21.17 -7.43
N CYS A 56 6.64 21.74 -8.39
CA CYS A 56 6.10 22.81 -9.22
C CYS A 56 4.90 22.32 -10.05
N LEU A 57 5.06 21.19 -10.74
CA LEU A 57 4.00 20.58 -11.56
C LEU A 57 2.76 20.22 -10.74
N THR A 58 2.93 19.66 -9.55
CA THR A 58 1.81 19.30 -8.67
C THR A 58 1.15 20.53 -8.05
N ARG A 59 1.89 21.63 -7.82
CA ARG A 59 1.30 22.92 -7.41
C ARG A 59 0.44 23.51 -8.53
N ILE A 60 0.95 23.60 -9.74
CA ILE A 60 0.20 24.10 -10.91
C ILE A 60 -1.00 23.18 -11.18
N GLY A 61 -0.76 21.88 -11.26
CA GLY A 61 -1.77 20.86 -11.53
C GLY A 61 -2.92 20.84 -10.52
N SER A 62 -2.71 21.29 -9.28
CA SER A 62 -3.76 21.38 -8.25
C SER A 62 -4.89 22.36 -8.59
N HIS A 63 -4.65 23.26 -9.55
CA HIS A 63 -5.60 24.28 -10.00
C HIS A 63 -6.07 24.07 -11.45
N LEU A 64 -5.40 23.20 -12.21
CA LEU A 64 -5.78 22.95 -13.60
C LEU A 64 -7.04 22.07 -13.70
N PRO A 65 -8.01 22.44 -14.55
CA PRO A 65 -9.14 21.58 -14.86
C PRO A 65 -8.70 20.42 -15.77
N GLY A 66 -9.61 19.46 -15.97
CA GLY A 66 -9.37 18.30 -16.84
C GLY A 66 -8.96 17.03 -16.10
N ARG A 67 -8.55 16.03 -16.89
CA ARG A 67 -8.26 14.66 -16.48
C ARG A 67 -6.80 14.34 -16.75
N LEU A 68 -6.24 13.34 -16.06
CA LEU A 68 -4.86 12.89 -16.30
C LEU A 68 -4.64 12.46 -17.75
N SER A 69 -5.66 11.86 -18.39
CA SER A 69 -5.61 11.46 -19.80
C SER A 69 -5.41 12.62 -20.78
N HIS A 70 -5.68 13.86 -20.37
CA HIS A 70 -5.46 15.04 -21.20
C HIS A 70 -4.00 15.55 -21.16
N LEU A 71 -3.16 15.02 -20.27
CA LEU A 71 -1.75 15.40 -20.22
C LEU A 71 -0.99 14.81 -21.42
N PRO A 72 -0.12 15.59 -22.07
CA PRO A 72 0.70 15.09 -23.17
C PRO A 72 1.58 13.94 -22.67
N GLY A 73 1.62 12.85 -23.45
CA GLY A 73 2.43 11.68 -23.12
C GLY A 73 1.86 10.76 -22.03
N PHE A 74 0.71 11.08 -21.39
CA PHE A 74 0.12 10.27 -20.31
C PHE A 74 0.02 8.78 -20.68
N ARG A 75 -0.60 8.48 -21.83
CA ARG A 75 -0.78 7.09 -22.28
C ARG A 75 0.56 6.39 -22.54
N SER A 76 1.51 7.09 -23.16
CA SER A 76 2.84 6.54 -23.45
C SER A 76 3.58 6.19 -22.16
N LEU A 77 3.54 7.07 -21.15
CA LEU A 77 4.12 6.84 -19.84
C LEU A 77 3.48 5.66 -19.12
N MET A 78 2.13 5.59 -19.11
CA MET A 78 1.42 4.48 -18.49
C MET A 78 1.74 3.14 -19.15
N VAL A 79 1.77 3.10 -20.49
CA VAL A 79 2.12 1.87 -21.23
C VAL A 79 3.57 1.48 -20.95
N HIS A 80 4.51 2.42 -21.05
CA HIS A 80 5.93 2.14 -20.80
C HIS A 80 6.18 1.58 -19.39
N ASN A 81 5.60 2.20 -18.37
CA ASN A 81 5.83 1.82 -16.98
C ASN A 81 5.10 0.53 -16.55
N HIS A 82 3.99 0.20 -17.20
CA HIS A 82 3.12 -0.88 -16.75
C HIS A 82 3.10 -2.09 -17.69
N GLN A 83 3.21 -1.91 -19.01
CA GLN A 83 3.09 -3.01 -19.99
C GLN A 83 3.95 -4.23 -19.68
N PRO A 84 5.23 -4.12 -19.26
CA PRO A 84 6.06 -5.29 -18.97
C PRO A 84 5.49 -6.22 -17.89
N TRP A 85 4.64 -5.71 -17.01
CA TRP A 85 4.07 -6.44 -15.88
C TRP A 85 2.70 -7.04 -16.16
N PHE A 86 2.07 -6.65 -17.28
CA PHE A 86 0.74 -7.16 -17.65
C PHE A 86 0.90 -8.42 -18.50
N PRO A 87 0.03 -9.43 -18.30
CA PRO A 87 0.06 -10.64 -19.09
C PRO A 87 -0.13 -10.31 -20.59
N PRO A 88 0.70 -10.84 -21.50
CA PRO A 88 0.62 -10.49 -22.92
C PRO A 88 -0.69 -10.95 -23.58
N PHE A 89 -1.35 -11.94 -22.98
CA PHE A 89 -2.61 -12.53 -23.47
C PHE A 89 -3.87 -11.76 -23.05
N ASP A 90 -3.78 -10.77 -22.15
CA ASP A 90 -4.94 -9.99 -21.69
C ASP A 90 -4.63 -8.49 -21.66
N GLN A 91 -4.66 -7.88 -22.86
CA GLN A 91 -4.43 -6.45 -23.04
C GLN A 91 -5.58 -5.58 -22.46
N SER A 92 -6.75 -6.17 -22.21
CA SER A 92 -7.91 -5.44 -21.69
C SER A 92 -7.65 -4.87 -20.29
N ARG A 93 -6.84 -5.56 -19.49
CA ARG A 93 -6.48 -5.10 -18.13
C ARG A 93 -5.58 -3.88 -18.15
N LEU A 94 -4.63 -3.82 -19.09
CA LEU A 94 -3.77 -2.65 -19.25
C LEU A 94 -4.59 -1.47 -19.76
N ALA A 95 -5.47 -1.69 -20.74
CA ALA A 95 -6.39 -0.66 -21.22
C ALA A 95 -7.27 -0.12 -20.07
N PHE A 96 -7.86 -1.02 -19.28
CA PHE A 96 -8.62 -0.65 -18.10
C PHE A 96 -7.80 0.18 -17.11
N ALA A 97 -6.56 -0.22 -16.82
CA ALA A 97 -5.68 0.52 -15.91
C ALA A 97 -5.38 1.94 -16.43
N VAL A 98 -5.08 2.06 -17.73
CA VAL A 98 -4.82 3.36 -18.40
C VAL A 98 -6.06 4.24 -18.35
N ASP A 99 -7.23 3.71 -18.69
CA ASP A 99 -8.48 4.47 -18.77
C ASP A 99 -8.96 4.89 -17.37
N ASN A 100 -8.93 3.98 -16.40
CA ASN A 100 -9.33 4.26 -15.03
C ASN A 100 -8.41 5.29 -14.37
N THR A 101 -7.09 5.16 -14.56
CA THR A 101 -6.13 6.16 -14.06
C THR A 101 -6.30 7.49 -14.80
N GLY A 102 -6.48 7.44 -16.12
CA GLY A 102 -6.66 8.61 -16.97
C GLY A 102 -7.88 9.44 -16.61
N ASN A 103 -8.96 8.80 -16.15
CA ASN A 103 -10.20 9.45 -15.74
C ASN A 103 -10.09 10.27 -14.45
N LEU A 104 -9.03 10.10 -13.65
CA LEU A 104 -8.81 10.87 -12.44
C LEU A 104 -8.66 12.37 -12.78
N PRO A 105 -9.41 13.28 -12.13
CA PRO A 105 -9.23 14.71 -12.36
C PRO A 105 -7.81 15.14 -12.00
N LEU A 106 -7.17 15.91 -12.88
CA LEU A 106 -5.77 16.35 -12.73
C LEU A 106 -5.54 17.04 -11.38
N ARG A 107 -6.45 17.95 -11.00
CA ARG A 107 -6.43 18.62 -9.70
C ARG A 107 -6.41 17.66 -8.51
N ILE A 108 -7.10 16.52 -8.60
CA ILE A 108 -7.14 15.54 -7.51
C ILE A 108 -5.84 14.74 -7.48
N ALA A 109 -5.34 14.30 -8.63
CA ALA A 109 -4.06 13.63 -8.75
C ALA A 109 -2.91 14.50 -8.18
N ALA A 110 -2.86 15.76 -8.59
CA ALA A 110 -1.86 16.73 -8.15
C ALA A 110 -1.95 17.00 -6.64
N ARG A 111 -3.15 17.17 -6.08
CA ARG A 111 -3.35 17.31 -4.62
C ARG A 111 -2.90 16.07 -3.84
N ARG A 112 -3.16 14.86 -4.37
CA ARG A 112 -2.70 13.60 -3.75
C ARG A 112 -1.17 13.52 -3.79
N ALA A 113 -0.55 13.85 -4.92
CA ALA A 113 0.91 13.90 -5.05
C ALA A 113 1.55 14.92 -4.09
N ARG A 114 0.93 16.09 -3.89
CA ARG A 114 1.39 17.06 -2.89
C ARG A 114 1.31 16.55 -1.45
N ARG A 115 0.28 15.76 -1.12
CA ARG A 115 0.18 15.11 0.19
C ARG A 115 1.27 14.04 0.37
N LEU A 116 1.66 13.37 -0.72
CA LEU A 116 2.77 12.43 -0.71
C LEU A 116 4.13 13.13 -0.53
N ASP A 117 4.39 14.28 -1.16
CA ASP A 117 5.68 15.00 -1.06
C ASP A 117 6.14 15.29 0.38
N GLN A 118 5.21 15.36 1.32
CA GLN A 118 5.48 15.63 2.73
C GLN A 118 5.15 14.45 3.64
N LEU A 119 4.91 13.27 3.07
CA LEU A 119 4.67 12.08 3.86
C LEU A 119 5.95 11.71 4.61
N ASP A 120 5.82 11.65 5.92
CA ASP A 120 6.81 11.16 6.86
C ASP A 120 6.05 10.42 7.96
N LEU A 121 6.31 9.12 8.08
CA LEU A 121 5.65 8.24 9.03
C LEU A 121 6.61 7.72 10.10
N ALA A 122 7.81 8.31 10.26
CA ALA A 122 8.77 7.92 11.30
C ALA A 122 8.13 7.95 12.70
N ASP A 123 7.49 9.08 13.07
CA ASP A 123 6.77 9.21 14.35
C ASP A 123 5.62 8.20 14.50
N CYS A 124 5.04 7.72 13.40
CA CYS A 124 4.01 6.67 13.44
C CYS A 124 4.63 5.31 13.76
N LEU A 125 5.79 5.00 13.18
CA LEU A 125 6.55 3.79 13.48
C LEU A 125 7.05 3.77 14.91
N ASP A 126 7.57 4.89 15.42
CA ASP A 126 8.01 5.01 16.81
C ASP A 126 6.87 4.75 17.80
N ARG A 127 5.68 5.29 17.51
CA ARG A 127 4.48 5.03 18.33
C ARG A 127 4.02 3.57 18.26
N LEU A 128 4.14 2.93 17.10
CA LEU A 128 3.85 1.50 16.96
C LEU A 128 4.84 0.64 17.75
N ALA A 129 6.13 0.99 17.72
CA ALA A 129 7.18 0.29 18.45
C ALA A 129 7.07 0.47 19.97
N SER A 130 6.66 1.65 20.42
CA SER A 130 6.60 2.03 21.84
C SER A 130 5.25 1.74 22.50
N SER A 131 4.27 1.21 21.76
CA SER A 131 2.93 0.95 22.27
C SER A 131 2.91 -0.24 23.24
N ASP A 132 2.33 -0.04 24.42
CA ASP A 132 2.11 -1.12 25.41
C ASP A 132 1.11 -2.19 24.91
N HIS A 133 0.29 -1.85 23.90
CA HIS A 133 -0.68 -2.77 23.32
C HIS A 133 -0.05 -3.62 22.20
N PRO A 134 -0.44 -4.90 22.08
CA PRO A 134 0.08 -5.78 21.05
C PRO A 134 -0.29 -5.27 19.65
N CYS A 135 0.71 -4.98 18.83
CA CYS A 135 0.52 -4.61 17.44
C CYS A 135 -0.16 -5.77 16.68
N PRO A 136 -1.20 -5.53 15.87
CA PRO A 136 -1.80 -6.58 15.05
C PRO A 136 -0.78 -7.13 14.04
N PRO A 137 -1.02 -8.33 13.49
CA PRO A 137 -0.21 -8.87 12.41
C PRO A 137 -0.31 -7.96 11.18
N ILE A 138 0.84 -7.69 10.57
CA ILE A 138 0.96 -6.86 9.36
C ILE A 138 1.63 -7.69 8.26
N LEU A 139 1.01 -7.74 7.08
CA LEU A 139 1.60 -8.30 5.88
C LEU A 139 2.01 -7.18 4.93
N LEU A 140 3.31 -7.09 4.66
CA LEU A 140 3.88 -6.18 3.68
C LEU A 140 4.06 -6.92 2.35
N ILE A 141 3.37 -6.44 1.33
CA ILE A 141 3.46 -7.00 -0.02
C ILE A 141 4.33 -6.09 -0.87
N VAL A 142 5.44 -6.63 -1.38
CA VAL A 142 6.41 -5.87 -2.17
C VAL A 142 6.36 -6.36 -3.63
N PRO A 143 5.77 -5.56 -4.55
CA PRO A 143 5.88 -5.83 -5.98
C PRO A 143 7.34 -5.79 -6.44
N GLU A 144 7.72 -6.68 -7.36
CA GLU A 144 9.06 -6.70 -7.96
C GLU A 144 9.45 -5.36 -8.59
N SER A 145 8.50 -4.65 -9.20
CA SER A 145 8.75 -3.32 -9.78
C SER A 145 9.26 -2.26 -8.80
N LEU A 146 9.09 -2.49 -7.49
CA LEU A 146 9.56 -1.59 -6.44
C LEU A 146 10.86 -2.08 -5.79
N GLN A 147 11.37 -3.24 -6.20
CA GLN A 147 12.66 -3.76 -5.77
C GLN A 147 13.74 -3.07 -6.60
N ASN A 148 14.53 -2.21 -5.96
CA ASN A 148 15.70 -1.61 -6.59
C ASN A 148 16.94 -2.40 -6.18
N GLU A 149 17.41 -3.30 -7.05
CA GLU A 149 18.66 -4.03 -6.82
C GLU A 149 19.91 -3.12 -6.82
N SER A 150 19.79 -1.90 -7.35
CA SER A 150 20.91 -0.97 -7.59
C SER A 150 21.12 0.10 -6.51
N LEU A 151 20.30 0.17 -5.46
CA LEU A 151 20.40 1.19 -4.41
C LEU A 151 20.54 0.55 -3.01
N PRO A 152 21.75 0.52 -2.43
CA PRO A 152 22.00 -0.16 -1.15
C PRO A 152 21.68 0.67 0.12
N SER A 153 21.17 1.91 0.04
CA SER A 153 21.28 2.85 1.18
C SER A 153 20.12 3.83 1.40
N ARG A 154 18.95 3.63 0.79
CA ARG A 154 17.73 4.21 1.34
C ARG A 154 16.97 3.08 1.98
N SER A 155 16.78 3.18 3.30
CA SER A 155 15.79 2.43 4.07
C SER A 155 14.64 2.06 3.13
N THR A 156 14.59 0.81 2.67
CA THR A 156 13.39 0.38 1.97
C THR A 156 12.28 0.53 3.00
N ALA A 157 11.16 1.19 2.67
CA ALA A 157 10.06 1.41 3.63
C ALA A 157 9.70 0.12 4.40
N VAL A 158 9.89 -1.03 3.75
CA VAL A 158 9.85 -2.37 4.32
C VAL A 158 10.84 -2.59 5.48
N GLN A 159 12.13 -2.33 5.30
CA GLN A 159 13.15 -2.45 6.34
C GLN A 159 12.85 -1.56 7.54
N GLU A 160 12.40 -0.32 7.30
CA GLU A 160 12.00 0.59 8.38
C GLU A 160 10.82 0.06 9.18
N ILE A 161 9.81 -0.47 8.50
CA ILE A 161 8.66 -1.07 9.18
C ILE A 161 9.11 -2.30 9.97
N LEU A 162 9.95 -3.17 9.40
CA LEU A 162 10.44 -4.37 10.07
C LEU A 162 11.33 -4.08 11.28
N SER A 163 12.08 -2.97 11.28
CA SER A 163 12.90 -2.61 12.44
C SER A 163 12.08 -2.09 13.62
N HIS A 164 10.86 -1.59 13.37
CA HIS A 164 9.97 -1.04 14.39
C HIS A 164 8.83 -2.00 14.78
N VAL A 165 8.40 -2.87 13.88
CA VAL A 165 7.22 -3.72 14.07
C VAL A 165 7.58 -5.19 13.90
N SER A 166 7.71 -5.89 15.03
CA SER A 166 8.07 -7.30 15.08
C SER A 166 6.99 -8.25 14.54
N THR A 167 5.74 -7.80 14.49
CA THR A 167 4.59 -8.57 13.95
C THR A 167 4.43 -8.42 12.43
N ALA A 168 5.31 -7.65 11.79
CA ALA A 168 5.30 -7.45 10.34
C ALA A 168 6.02 -8.60 9.63
N SER A 169 5.37 -9.16 8.61
CA SER A 169 5.95 -10.12 7.66
C SER A 169 6.03 -9.51 6.26
N VAL A 170 6.95 -10.03 5.44
CA VAL A 170 7.16 -9.52 4.08
C VAL A 170 6.99 -10.63 3.08
N GLU A 171 6.25 -10.33 2.02
CA GLU A 171 6.06 -11.22 0.88
C GLU A 171 6.39 -10.49 -0.42
N SER A 172 7.31 -11.08 -1.18
CA SER A 172 7.71 -10.61 -2.50
C SER A 172 6.87 -11.28 -3.58
N LEU A 173 6.19 -10.50 -4.43
CA LEU A 173 5.53 -11.04 -5.61
C LEU A 173 6.41 -10.88 -6.85
N ALA A 174 7.13 -11.94 -7.18
CA ALA A 174 7.84 -12.06 -8.46
C ALA A 174 6.89 -11.94 -9.66
N GLY A 175 7.34 -11.29 -10.72
CA GLY A 175 6.62 -10.92 -11.93
C GLY A 175 5.61 -9.78 -11.74
N CYS A 176 5.50 -9.21 -10.53
CA CYS A 176 4.41 -8.30 -10.20
C CYS A 176 4.82 -6.83 -10.29
N GLY A 177 4.12 -6.09 -11.15
CA GLY A 177 4.16 -4.64 -11.19
C GLY A 177 3.39 -3.97 -10.04
N PRO A 178 3.34 -2.63 -10.02
CA PRO A 178 2.72 -1.88 -8.92
C PRO A 178 1.20 -2.12 -8.81
N LEU A 179 0.56 -2.62 -9.87
CA LEU A 179 -0.87 -2.94 -9.94
C LEU A 179 -1.13 -4.44 -9.80
N GLY A 180 -0.62 -5.04 -8.72
CA GLY A 180 -0.74 -6.49 -8.45
C GLY A 180 -2.18 -7.03 -8.47
N CYS A 181 -3.16 -6.21 -8.09
CA CYS A 181 -4.58 -6.57 -8.19
C CYS A 181 -5.08 -6.77 -9.63
N LEU A 182 -4.40 -6.22 -10.63
CA LEU A 182 -4.73 -6.39 -12.05
C LEU A 182 -3.81 -7.40 -12.73
N THR A 183 -2.54 -7.45 -12.36
CA THR A 183 -1.56 -8.34 -12.99
C THR A 183 -1.59 -9.76 -12.41
N HIS A 184 -1.71 -9.89 -11.08
CA HIS A 184 -1.63 -11.17 -10.35
C HIS A 184 -2.77 -11.35 -9.32
N PRO A 185 -4.05 -11.15 -9.68
CA PRO A 185 -5.16 -11.15 -8.72
C PRO A 185 -5.30 -12.45 -7.91
N HIS A 186 -5.14 -13.61 -8.57
CA HIS A 186 -5.26 -14.90 -7.88
C HIS A 186 -4.14 -15.14 -6.88
N ARG A 187 -2.90 -14.75 -7.22
CA ARG A 187 -1.75 -14.89 -6.33
C ARG A 187 -1.90 -13.96 -5.12
N LEU A 188 -2.29 -12.70 -5.36
CA LEU A 188 -2.55 -11.74 -4.31
C LEU A 188 -3.67 -12.21 -3.37
N ALA A 189 -4.79 -12.69 -3.92
CA ALA A 189 -5.91 -13.20 -3.13
C ALA A 189 -5.52 -14.44 -2.30
N LYS A 190 -4.75 -15.38 -2.88
CA LYS A 190 -4.26 -16.56 -2.16
C LYS A 190 -3.38 -16.12 -0.98
N LEU A 191 -2.43 -15.22 -1.23
CA LEU A 191 -1.49 -14.71 -0.23
C LEU A 191 -2.22 -14.04 0.95
N VAL A 192 -3.16 -13.15 0.64
CA VAL A 192 -3.98 -12.47 1.67
C VAL A 192 -4.81 -13.48 2.46
N ARG A 193 -5.44 -14.47 1.80
CA ARG A 193 -6.23 -15.49 2.50
C ARG A 193 -5.38 -16.34 3.44
N THR A 194 -4.21 -16.78 2.99
CA THR A 194 -3.27 -17.55 3.81
C THR A 194 -2.86 -16.76 5.04
N PHE A 195 -2.43 -15.51 4.86
CA PHE A 195 -2.04 -14.63 5.96
C PHE A 195 -3.16 -14.43 6.99
N LEU A 196 -4.39 -14.15 6.53
CA LEU A 196 -5.51 -13.94 7.45
C LEU A 196 -5.85 -15.21 8.22
N HIS A 197 -5.84 -16.38 7.56
CA HIS A 197 -6.10 -17.65 8.22
C HIS A 197 -5.04 -17.99 9.29
N GLU A 198 -3.77 -17.75 9.00
CA GLU A 198 -2.66 -17.92 9.95
C GLU A 198 -2.76 -16.94 11.11
N SER A 199 -3.10 -15.68 10.82
CA SER A 199 -3.28 -14.62 11.81
C SER A 199 -4.42 -14.91 12.80
N ASP A 200 -5.52 -15.47 12.31
CA ASP A 200 -6.65 -15.90 13.15
C ASP A 200 -6.30 -17.14 13.99
N SER A 201 -5.58 -18.10 13.39
CA SER A 201 -5.15 -19.31 14.10
C SER A 201 -4.19 -19.00 15.25
N ASN A 202 -3.31 -18.00 15.07
CA ASN A 202 -2.34 -17.59 16.09
C ASN A 202 -2.94 -16.74 17.22
N ARG A 203 -4.21 -16.32 17.09
CA ARG A 203 -4.96 -15.62 18.15
C ARG A 203 -5.67 -16.57 19.11
N LEU A 204 -5.90 -17.81 18.70
CA LEU A 204 -6.47 -18.84 19.57
C LEU A 204 -5.34 -19.43 20.41
N PRO A 205 -5.49 -19.54 21.74
CA PRO A 205 -4.51 -20.27 22.54
C PRO A 205 -4.38 -21.70 22.00
N PRO A 206 -3.19 -22.32 22.05
CA PRO A 206 -3.07 -23.74 21.70
C PRO A 206 -4.10 -24.50 22.54
N MET A 207 -5.00 -25.23 21.88
CA MET A 207 -5.91 -26.12 22.59
C MET A 207 -5.06 -26.98 23.50
N ALA A 208 -5.23 -26.82 24.81
CA ALA A 208 -4.59 -27.67 25.80
C ALA A 208 -4.85 -29.11 25.36
N SER A 209 -3.78 -29.82 25.03
CA SER A 209 -3.83 -31.24 24.78
C SER A 209 -4.62 -31.85 25.94
N PRO A 210 -5.73 -32.57 25.71
CA PRO A 210 -6.33 -33.33 26.79
C PRO A 210 -5.28 -34.34 27.22
N GLY A 211 -4.71 -34.11 28.40
CA GLY A 211 -3.69 -34.98 28.97
C GLY A 211 -4.23 -36.40 29.05
N SER A 212 -3.42 -37.35 28.58
CA SER A 212 -3.43 -38.77 28.97
C SER A 212 -2.11 -39.38 28.50
#